data_AF-A0A9E4C5S1-F1
#
_entry.id   AF-A0A9E4C5S1-F1
#
_cell.length_a   1.000
_cell.length_b   1.000
_cell.length_c   1.000
_cell.angle_alpha   90.00
_cell.angle_beta   90.00
_cell.angle_gamma   90.00
#
_symmetry.space_group_name_H-M   'P 1'
#
loop_
_entity.id
_entity.type
_entity.pdbx_description
1 polymer ?
#
loop_
_entity_poly.entity_id
_entity_poly.type
_entity_poly.pdbx_seq_one_letter_code
_entity_poly.pdbx_strand_id
1 'polypeptide(L)'
;MYKLMAYKDEYEVARLATRNGSEERMRTLFDGEVEIVRQLHPPTMRRLLKGKIGFGKGLRPALVLLSRLKGLRGTAFDLFGHTAGRRLERELIGWYCGLIEEVLPALAEESYGLAVEIAELPDGIRGYEHVKEASAIQAKQQAEGLLTEFRVRD
;
A
#
# COMPACT_ATOMS: atom_id res chain seq x y z
N MET A 1 13.14 -2.82 3.05
CA MET A 1 12.38 -1.53 3.03
C MET A 1 11.50 -1.31 1.79
N TYR A 2 11.96 -1.60 0.55
CA TYR A 2 11.23 -1.28 -0.68
C TYR A 2 9.79 -1.83 -0.75
N LYS A 3 9.53 -3.05 -0.26
CA LYS A 3 8.24 -3.74 -0.43
C LYS A 3 7.10 -3.18 0.43
N LEU A 4 7.39 -2.73 1.66
CA LEU A 4 6.41 -2.04 2.50
C LEU A 4 6.13 -0.62 2.00
N MET A 5 7.11 0.00 1.34
CA MET A 5 7.04 1.39 0.87
C MET A 5 6.55 1.53 -0.59
N ALA A 6 6.60 0.47 -1.39
CA ALA A 6 6.21 0.46 -2.81
C ALA A 6 4.69 0.26 -3.00
N TYR A 7 3.87 0.93 -2.21
CA TYR A 7 2.43 0.97 -2.49
C TYR A 7 2.11 2.18 -3.38
N LYS A 8 1.13 1.99 -4.24
CA LYS A 8 0.64 3.03 -5.14
C LYS A 8 -0.57 3.68 -4.50
N ASP A 9 -0.41 4.91 -4.04
CA ASP A 9 -1.52 5.66 -3.46
C ASP A 9 -2.50 6.13 -4.55
N GLU A 10 -3.72 6.47 -4.13
CA GLU A 10 -4.82 6.85 -5.03
C GLU A 10 -4.48 8.13 -5.80
N TYR A 11 -3.65 9.00 -5.23
CA TYR A 11 -3.13 10.19 -5.90
C TYR A 11 -2.16 9.85 -7.05
N GLU A 12 -1.24 8.89 -6.88
CA GLU A 12 -0.38 8.40 -7.98
C GLU A 12 -1.18 7.59 -9.00
N VAL A 13 -2.20 6.82 -8.57
CA VAL A 13 -3.13 6.17 -9.50
C VAL A 13 -3.84 7.22 -10.36
N ALA A 14 -4.36 8.29 -9.75
CA ALA A 14 -5.03 9.37 -10.45
C ALA A 14 -4.07 10.07 -11.44
N ARG A 15 -2.86 10.44 -10.99
CA ARG A 15 -1.84 11.07 -11.84
C ARG A 15 -1.44 10.20 -13.04
N LEU A 16 -1.30 8.88 -12.84
CA LEU A 16 -0.97 7.97 -13.93
C LEU A 16 -2.16 7.75 -14.87
N ALA A 17 -3.38 7.72 -14.33
CA ALA A 17 -4.61 7.61 -15.12
C ALA A 17 -4.92 8.88 -15.93
N THR A 18 -4.41 10.04 -15.50
CA THR A 18 -4.57 11.33 -16.19
C THR A 18 -3.33 11.77 -16.96
N ARG A 19 -2.28 10.94 -17.00
CA ARG A 19 -1.04 11.27 -17.72
C ARG A 19 -1.34 11.47 -19.22
N ASN A 20 -0.91 12.61 -19.74
CA ASN A 20 -1.12 13.01 -21.14
C ASN A 20 -0.63 11.90 -22.10
N GLY A 21 -1.38 11.69 -23.19
CA GLY A 21 -1.08 10.72 -24.24
C GLY A 21 -1.59 9.29 -24.03
N SER A 22 -2.07 8.90 -22.85
CA SER A 22 -2.62 7.55 -22.65
C SER A 22 -3.96 7.33 -23.35
N GLU A 23 -4.83 8.35 -23.33
CA GLU A 23 -6.15 8.29 -24.00
C GLU A 23 -6.03 8.49 -25.51
N GLU A 24 -5.10 9.35 -25.98
CA GLU A 24 -4.79 9.50 -27.40
C GLU A 24 -4.27 8.19 -27.99
N ARG A 25 -3.34 7.51 -27.31
CA ARG A 25 -2.88 6.18 -27.72
C ARG A 25 -4.01 5.17 -27.80
N MET A 26 -4.97 5.19 -26.85
CA MET A 26 -6.13 4.30 -26.92
C MET A 26 -7.04 4.63 -28.10
N ARG A 27 -7.25 5.92 -28.39
CA ARG A 27 -8.05 6.35 -29.55
C ARG A 27 -7.42 6.02 -30.89
N THR A 28 -6.08 5.98 -30.97
CA THR A 28 -5.39 5.57 -32.20
C THR A 28 -5.42 4.07 -32.45
N LEU A 29 -5.82 3.25 -31.46
CA LEU A 29 -5.88 1.78 -31.57
C LEU A 29 -7.24 1.25 -32.02
N PHE A 30 -8.27 2.10 -32.10
CA PHE A 30 -9.63 1.70 -32.46
C PHE A 30 -10.22 2.69 -33.46
N ASP A 31 -10.83 2.18 -34.53
CA ASP A 31 -11.57 3.00 -35.49
C ASP A 31 -12.96 3.36 -34.93
N GLY A 32 -13.32 4.65 -34.97
CA GLY A 32 -14.64 5.16 -34.57
C GLY A 32 -14.67 5.97 -33.26
N GLU A 33 -15.87 6.26 -32.74
CA GLU A 33 -16.03 6.97 -31.46
C GLU A 33 -15.68 6.05 -30.28
N VAL A 34 -14.51 6.27 -29.67
CA VAL A 34 -14.06 5.50 -28.51
C VAL A 34 -14.53 6.14 -27.21
N GLU A 35 -15.40 5.44 -26.48
CA GLU A 35 -15.73 5.78 -25.10
C GLU A 35 -14.85 5.01 -24.09
N ILE A 36 -14.13 5.76 -23.26
CA ILE A 36 -13.27 5.19 -22.23
C ILE A 36 -14.05 5.14 -20.91
N VAL A 37 -14.50 3.95 -20.52
CA VAL A 37 -15.12 3.69 -19.23
C VAL A 37 -14.06 3.16 -18.25
N ARG A 38 -13.86 3.86 -17.13
CA ARG A 38 -12.91 3.44 -16.09
C ARG A 38 -13.65 2.69 -14.99
N GLN A 39 -13.28 1.42 -14.83
CA GLN A 39 -13.80 0.56 -13.76
C GLN A 39 -13.01 0.82 -12.47
N LEU A 40 -13.57 1.62 -11.56
CA LEU A 40 -12.94 1.93 -10.28
C LEU A 40 -13.63 1.20 -9.12
N HIS A 41 -12.85 0.94 -8.07
CA HIS A 41 -13.36 0.47 -6.78
C HIS A 41 -12.94 1.44 -5.67
N PRO A 42 -13.64 2.59 -5.53
CA PRO A 42 -13.23 3.66 -4.62
C PRO A 42 -13.16 3.18 -3.17
N PRO A 43 -12.02 3.34 -2.46
CA PRO A 43 -11.86 2.84 -1.09
C PRO A 43 -12.93 3.34 -0.11
N THR A 44 -13.37 4.59 -0.27
CA THR A 44 -14.36 5.25 0.59
C THR A 44 -15.80 4.75 0.37
N MET A 45 -16.11 4.18 -0.80
CA MET A 45 -17.45 3.69 -1.13
C MET A 45 -17.58 2.16 -1.08
N ARG A 46 -16.53 1.44 -0.68
CA ARG A 46 -16.53 -0.04 -0.56
C ARG A 46 -17.61 -0.61 0.34
N ARG A 47 -17.99 0.12 1.40
CA ARG A 47 -19.04 -0.33 2.32
C ARG A 47 -20.44 -0.17 1.73
N LEU A 48 -20.59 0.67 0.71
CA LEU A 48 -21.86 1.01 0.08
C LEU A 48 -22.04 0.34 -1.28
N LEU A 49 -20.96 -0.04 -1.97
CA LEU A 49 -20.99 -0.49 -3.36
C LEU A 49 -20.36 -1.87 -3.50
N LYS A 50 -21.15 -2.85 -3.96
CA LYS A 50 -20.69 -4.22 -4.29
C LYS A 50 -20.15 -4.25 -5.72
N GLY A 51 -18.83 -4.20 -5.88
CA GLY A 51 -18.15 -4.44 -7.17
C GLY A 51 -17.64 -3.18 -7.86
N LYS A 52 -16.88 -3.38 -8.95
CA LYS A 52 -16.27 -2.29 -9.75
C LYS A 52 -17.37 -1.47 -10.42
N ILE A 53 -17.28 -0.15 -10.32
CA ILE A 53 -18.21 0.78 -10.95
C ILE A 53 -17.55 1.39 -12.16
N GLY A 54 -18.25 1.30 -13.29
CA GLY A 54 -17.89 1.99 -14.51
C GLY A 54 -18.18 3.47 -14.38
N PHE A 55 -17.15 4.29 -14.35
CA PHE A 55 -17.30 5.72 -14.49
C PHE A 55 -16.93 6.13 -15.92
N GLY A 56 -17.88 6.77 -16.61
CA GLY A 56 -17.67 7.33 -17.95
C GLY A 56 -16.86 8.63 -17.94
N LYS A 57 -17.03 9.45 -18.99
CA LYS A 57 -16.26 10.69 -19.25
C LYS A 57 -16.23 11.69 -18.06
N GLY A 58 -17.25 11.68 -17.20
CA GLY A 58 -17.37 12.58 -16.03
C GLY A 58 -16.35 12.37 -14.91
N LEU A 59 -15.60 11.26 -14.89
CA LEU A 59 -14.62 10.98 -13.83
C LEU A 59 -13.25 11.62 -14.07
N ARG A 60 -12.91 11.96 -15.33
CA ARG A 60 -11.61 12.53 -15.67
C ARG A 60 -11.34 13.85 -14.93
N PRO A 61 -12.27 14.83 -14.86
CA PRO A 61 -12.07 16.05 -14.07
C PRO A 61 -11.80 15.76 -12.60
N ALA A 62 -12.50 14.78 -12.00
CA ALA A 62 -12.29 14.38 -10.62
C ALA A 62 -10.90 13.75 -10.41
N LEU A 63 -10.44 12.89 -11.33
CA LEU A 63 -9.08 12.33 -11.27
C LEU A 63 -8.00 13.39 -11.48
N VAL A 64 -8.23 14.40 -12.33
CA VAL A 64 -7.30 15.53 -12.53
C VAL A 64 -7.20 16.34 -11.24
N LEU A 65 -8.33 16.67 -10.62
CA LEU A 65 -8.35 17.36 -9.33
C LEU A 65 -7.62 16.55 -8.26
N LEU A 66 -7.93 15.25 -8.13
CA LEU A 66 -7.23 14.35 -7.21
C LEU A 66 -5.73 14.31 -7.47
N SER A 67 -5.28 14.24 -8.73
CA SER A 67 -3.85 14.23 -9.05
C SER A 67 -3.11 15.50 -8.60
N ARG A 68 -3.80 16.65 -8.54
CA ARG A 68 -3.27 17.93 -8.05
C ARG A 68 -3.31 18.04 -6.52
N LEU A 69 -4.19 17.29 -5.87
CA LEU A 69 -4.31 17.21 -4.42
C LEU A 69 -3.31 16.23 -3.77
N LYS A 70 -2.28 15.77 -4.51
CA LYS A 70 -1.19 14.93 -3.97
C LYS A 70 -0.52 15.53 -2.72
N GLY A 71 -0.51 16.85 -2.57
CA GLY A 71 0.01 17.53 -1.38
C GLY A 71 -0.78 17.26 -0.09
N LEU A 72 -2.01 16.75 -0.19
CA LEU A 72 -2.80 16.33 0.98
C LEU A 72 -2.34 14.98 1.55
N ARG A 73 -1.50 14.23 0.83
CA ARG A 73 -0.97 12.93 1.28
C ARG A 73 -0.33 13.06 2.65
N GLY A 74 -0.78 12.26 3.61
CA GLY A 74 -0.24 12.26 4.97
C GLY A 74 -0.66 13.45 5.83
N THR A 75 -1.49 14.37 5.32
CA THR A 75 -2.07 15.46 6.10
C THR A 75 -3.39 15.05 6.76
N ALA A 76 -3.90 15.85 7.70
CA ALA A 76 -5.21 15.61 8.33
C ALA A 76 -6.37 15.60 7.32
N PHE A 77 -6.21 16.25 6.17
CA PHE A 77 -7.20 16.30 5.09
C PHE A 77 -7.07 15.16 4.07
N ASP A 78 -6.23 14.15 4.35
CA ASP A 78 -6.09 12.99 3.47
C ASP A 78 -7.33 12.08 3.54
N LEU A 79 -8.24 12.25 2.58
CA LEU A 79 -9.47 11.46 2.46
C LEU A 79 -9.21 9.95 2.32
N PHE A 80 -8.07 9.55 1.75
CA PHE A 80 -7.68 8.15 1.59
C PHE A 80 -6.75 7.67 2.71
N GLY A 81 -6.02 8.59 3.35
CA GLY A 81 -5.09 8.32 4.44
C GLY A 81 -5.74 7.82 5.73
N HIS A 82 -7.05 7.96 5.90
CA HIS A 82 -7.77 7.50 7.09
C HIS A 82 -8.39 6.10 6.93
N THR A 83 -8.26 5.48 5.76
CA THR A 83 -8.77 4.12 5.52
C THR A 83 -8.00 3.08 6.35
N ALA A 84 -8.67 1.97 6.69
CA ALA A 84 -8.08 0.88 7.50
C ALA A 84 -6.75 0.38 6.90
N GLY A 85 -6.73 0.15 5.58
CA GLY A 85 -5.52 -0.26 4.87
C GLY A 85 -4.37 0.76 4.98
N ARG A 86 -4.64 2.07 4.92
CA ARG A 86 -3.59 3.09 5.06
C ARG A 86 -3.09 3.26 6.48
N ARG A 87 -3.94 3.02 7.48
CA ARG A 87 -3.51 2.95 8.89
C ARG A 87 -2.56 1.78 9.08
N LEU A 88 -2.94 0.58 8.61
CA LEU A 88 -2.10 -0.61 8.70
C LEU A 88 -0.76 -0.42 7.98
N GLU A 89 -0.75 0.17 6.79
CA GLU A 89 0.51 0.40 6.05
C GLU A 89 1.48 1.32 6.80
N ARG A 90 0.99 2.40 7.40
CA ARG A 90 1.85 3.26 8.23
C ARG A 90 2.31 2.57 9.51
N GLU A 91 1.42 1.81 10.13
CA GLU A 91 1.73 1.03 11.33
C GLU A 91 2.81 -0.02 11.04
N LEU A 92 2.75 -0.71 9.90
CA LEU A 92 3.74 -1.70 9.50
C LEU A 92 5.13 -1.10 9.27
N ILE A 93 5.22 0.13 8.77
CA ILE A 93 6.50 0.83 8.64
C ILE A 93 7.10 1.08 10.03
N GLY A 94 6.31 1.66 10.95
CA GLY A 94 6.76 1.94 12.31
C GLY A 94 7.14 0.67 13.07
N TRP A 95 6.32 -0.37 12.96
CA TRP A 95 6.58 -1.68 13.54
C TRP A 95 7.88 -2.30 13.03
N TYR A 96 8.13 -2.28 11.71
CA TYR A 96 9.37 -2.83 11.16
C TYR A 96 10.60 -2.01 11.57
N CYS A 97 10.51 -0.68 11.58
CA CYS A 97 11.60 0.15 12.09
C CYS A 97 11.92 -0.20 13.54
N GLY A 98 10.89 -0.35 14.39
CA GLY A 98 11.07 -0.76 15.79
C GLY A 98 11.72 -2.14 15.94
N LEU A 99 11.36 -3.12 15.09
CA LEU A 99 12.02 -4.43 15.07
C LEU A 99 13.51 -4.31 14.78
N ILE A 100 13.89 -3.54 13.77
CA ILE A 100 15.29 -3.37 13.39
C ILE A 100 16.05 -2.59 14.46
N GLU A 101 15.45 -1.56 15.05
CA GLU A 101 16.05 -0.78 16.15
C GLU A 101 16.26 -1.63 17.42
N GLU A 102 15.44 -2.65 17.64
CA GLU A 102 15.59 -3.58 18.76
C GLU A 102 16.70 -4.62 18.53
N VAL A 103 16.77 -5.19 17.32
CA VAL A 103 17.69 -6.29 17.00
C VAL A 103 19.11 -5.81 16.71
N LEU A 104 19.24 -4.65 16.07
CA LEU A 104 20.53 -4.14 15.59
C LEU A 104 21.58 -3.92 16.71
N PRO A 105 21.23 -3.40 17.91
CA PRO A 105 22.20 -3.16 18.97
C PRO A 105 22.80 -4.43 19.60
N ALA A 106 22.08 -5.55 19.54
CA ALA A 106 22.47 -6.83 20.13
C ALA A 106 22.92 -7.86 19.08
N LEU A 107 23.30 -7.37 17.89
CA LEU A 107 23.76 -8.23 16.81
C LEU A 107 25.14 -8.84 17.17
N ALA A 108 25.16 -10.16 17.34
CA ALA A 108 26.36 -10.97 17.54
C ALA A 108 26.46 -12.07 16.47
N GLU A 109 27.59 -12.77 16.39
CA GLU A 109 27.80 -13.83 15.39
C GLU A 109 26.81 -14.99 15.61
N GLU A 110 26.49 -15.27 16.86
CA GLU A 110 25.57 -16.33 17.30
C GLU A 110 24.09 -15.97 17.10
N SER A 111 23.76 -14.66 17.12
CA SER A 111 22.40 -14.15 16.96
C SER A 111 22.11 -13.63 15.54
N TYR A 112 23.13 -13.56 14.67
CA TYR A 112 23.01 -13.04 13.29
C TYR A 112 21.95 -13.77 12.47
N GLY A 113 21.91 -15.11 12.51
CA GLY A 113 20.93 -15.89 11.74
C GLY A 113 19.49 -15.55 12.11
N LEU A 114 19.23 -15.39 13.41
CA LEU A 114 17.91 -15.03 13.92
C LEU A 114 17.56 -13.57 13.63
N ALA A 115 18.54 -12.67 13.69
CA ALA A 115 18.38 -11.28 13.29
C ALA A 115 17.98 -11.14 11.81
N VAL A 116 18.59 -11.94 10.92
CA VAL A 116 18.22 -11.98 9.50
C VAL A 116 16.78 -12.49 9.33
N GLU A 117 16.41 -13.57 10.02
CA GLU A 117 15.05 -14.10 9.95
C GLU A 117 14.01 -13.06 10.37
N ILE A 118 14.25 -12.34 11.47
CA ILE A 118 13.40 -11.23 11.92
C ILE A 118 13.32 -10.12 10.87
N ALA A 119 14.45 -9.76 10.24
CA ALA A 119 14.50 -8.73 9.22
C ALA A 119 13.76 -9.10 7.92
N GLU A 120 13.61 -10.40 7.64
CA GLU A 120 12.92 -10.95 6.47
C GLU A 120 11.40 -11.08 6.65
N LEU A 121 10.87 -11.07 7.88
CA LEU A 121 9.42 -11.19 8.16
C LEU A 121 8.50 -10.31 7.30
N PRO A 122 8.83 -9.03 7.00
CA PRO A 122 7.99 -8.22 6.13
C PRO A 122 7.79 -8.77 4.72
N ASP A 123 8.68 -9.64 4.23
CA ASP A 123 8.54 -10.24 2.90
C ASP A 123 7.38 -11.23 2.78
N GLY A 124 6.91 -11.73 3.93
CA GLY A 124 5.71 -12.55 4.04
C GLY A 124 4.41 -11.75 3.92
N ILE A 125 4.44 -10.43 4.18
CA ILE A 125 3.24 -9.57 4.16
C ILE A 125 2.83 -9.26 2.71
N ARG A 126 1.89 -10.04 2.19
CA ARG A 126 1.44 -9.96 0.78
C ARG A 126 -0.09 -9.98 0.66
N GLY A 127 -0.56 -9.75 -0.56
CA GLY A 127 -1.98 -9.75 -0.89
C GLY A 127 -2.62 -8.36 -0.78
N TYR A 128 -3.94 -8.34 -0.90
CA TYR A 128 -4.75 -7.12 -0.92
C TYR A 128 -5.79 -7.16 0.20
N GLU A 129 -6.10 -5.99 0.77
CA GLU A 129 -7.19 -5.81 1.75
C GLU A 129 -7.06 -6.76 2.95
N HIS A 130 -8.12 -7.49 3.27
CA HIS A 130 -8.20 -8.46 4.37
C HIS A 130 -7.12 -9.55 4.30
N VAL A 131 -6.65 -9.93 3.11
CA VAL A 131 -5.55 -10.89 2.96
C VAL A 131 -4.25 -10.29 3.50
N LYS A 132 -4.00 -9.01 3.21
CA LYS A 132 -2.82 -8.28 3.71
C LYS A 132 -2.93 -8.03 5.21
N GLU A 133 -4.13 -7.73 5.72
CA GLU A 133 -4.40 -7.58 7.16
C GLU A 133 -4.11 -8.89 7.92
N ALA A 134 -4.63 -10.02 7.45
CA ALA A 134 -4.38 -11.32 8.06
C ALA A 134 -2.89 -11.72 8.01
N SER A 135 -2.25 -11.49 6.87
CA SER A 135 -0.82 -11.77 6.69
C SER A 135 0.05 -10.88 7.58
N ALA A 136 -0.33 -9.61 7.78
CA ALA A 136 0.34 -8.70 8.71
C ALA A 136 0.21 -9.16 10.17
N ILE A 137 -0.95 -9.66 10.59
CA ILE A 137 -1.15 -10.21 11.94
C ILE A 137 -0.24 -11.43 12.16
N GLN A 138 -0.18 -12.34 11.19
CA GLN A 138 0.68 -13.53 11.27
C GLN A 138 2.16 -13.15 11.37
N ALA A 139 2.62 -12.20 10.54
CA ALA A 139 4.01 -11.74 10.58
C ALA A 139 4.38 -11.11 11.92
N LYS A 140 3.45 -10.37 12.55
CA LYS A 140 3.65 -9.81 13.89
C LYS A 140 3.76 -10.88 14.96
N GLN A 141 2.90 -11.90 14.91
CA GLN A 141 2.96 -13.03 15.86
C GLN A 141 4.27 -13.81 15.73
N GLN A 142 4.75 -14.03 14.49
CA GLN A 142 6.05 -14.65 14.25
C GLN A 142 7.19 -13.79 14.81
N ALA A 143 7.14 -12.47 14.61
CA ALA A 143 8.14 -11.56 15.16
C ALA A 143 8.23 -11.63 16.68
N GLU A 144 7.09 -11.67 17.38
CA GLU A 144 7.08 -11.78 18.85
C GLU A 144 7.76 -13.06 19.34
N GLY A 145 7.53 -14.19 18.66
CA GLY A 145 8.20 -15.46 18.96
C GLY A 145 9.70 -15.37 18.74
N LEU A 146 10.13 -14.90 17.57
CA LEU A 146 11.54 -14.79 17.21
C LEU A 146 12.29 -13.78 18.07
N LEU A 147 11.68 -12.64 18.42
CA LEU A 147 12.25 -11.68 19.36
C LEU A 147 12.42 -12.28 20.76
N THR A 148 11.48 -13.11 21.21
CA THR A 148 11.59 -13.78 22.50
C THR A 148 12.79 -14.72 22.50
N GLU A 149 12.99 -15.48 21.43
CA GLU A 149 14.16 -16.34 21.28
C GLU A 149 15.46 -15.53 21.19
N PHE A 150 15.43 -14.40 20.47
CA PHE A 150 16.57 -13.51 20.29
C PHE A 150 17.07 -12.96 21.63
N ARG A 151 16.14 -12.44 22.45
CA ARG A 151 16.44 -11.90 23.79
C ARG A 151 16.95 -12.93 24.80
N VAL A 152 16.73 -14.23 24.56
CA VAL A 152 17.22 -15.31 25.44
C VAL A 152 18.64 -15.74 25.08
N ARG A 153 19.08 -15.45 23.84
CA ARG A 153 20.40 -15.83 23.32
C ARG A 153 21.47 -14.74 23.48
N ASP A 154 21.06 -13.49 23.68
CA ASP A 154 21.93 -12.36 24.08
C ASP A 154 22.22 -12.37 25.59
#